data_AF-A0AAV2SWP4-F1
#
_entry.id   AF-A0AAV2SWP4-F1
#
_cell.length_a   1.000
_cell.length_b   1.000
_cell.length_c   1.000
_cell.angle_alpha   90.00
_cell.angle_beta   90.00
_cell.angle_gamma   90.00
#
_symmetry.space_group_name_H-M   'P 1'
#
loop_
_entity.id
_entity.type
_entity.pdbx_description
1 polymer ?
#
loop_
_entity_poly.entity_id
_entity_poly.type
_entity_poly.pdbx_seq_one_letter_code
_entity_poly.pdbx_strand_id
1 'polypeptide(L)'
;MNHVYTHTGKKPYQCNQCDKAFAQKGTLINHLRRHTGEKPYQCSQCDKAFSCNSDLIQHQRIHTGEKPYQCNHCGQVFSHRGSLKTHQDAHTGKKPYQCNQCDKDFTHKSNLISHLR
;
A
#
# COMPACT_ATOMS: atom_id res chain seq x y z
N MET A 1 -24.29 -3.67 -3.08
CA MET A 1 -23.06 -3.06 -2.49
C MET A 1 -23.50 -1.81 -1.74
N ASN A 2 -23.28 -1.68 -0.43
CA ASN A 2 -23.78 -0.52 0.34
C ASN A 2 -22.69 0.54 0.53
N HIS A 3 -22.74 1.57 -0.32
CA HIS A 3 -21.86 2.74 -0.26
C HIS A 3 -21.96 3.51 1.08
N VAL A 4 -23.09 3.39 1.79
CA VAL A 4 -23.32 4.05 3.09
C VAL A 4 -22.29 3.66 4.16
N TYR A 5 -21.74 2.45 4.11
CA TYR A 5 -20.78 1.99 5.11
C TYR A 5 -19.40 2.65 4.98
N THR A 6 -19.04 3.20 3.82
CA THR A 6 -17.76 3.90 3.67
C THR A 6 -17.77 5.30 4.27
N HIS A 7 -18.94 5.96 4.35
CA HIS A 7 -19.08 7.29 4.95
C HIS A 7 -19.29 7.24 6.47
N THR A 8 -19.95 6.19 6.96
CA THR A 8 -20.32 6.05 8.38
C THR A 8 -19.24 5.36 9.24
N GLY A 9 -18.15 4.90 8.62
CA GLY A 9 -17.09 4.14 9.32
C GLY A 9 -17.52 2.74 9.80
N LYS A 10 -18.76 2.32 9.53
CA LYS A 10 -19.27 1.01 9.91
C LYS A 10 -18.52 -0.09 9.16
N LYS A 11 -18.03 -1.08 9.91
CA LYS A 11 -17.28 -2.23 9.38
C LYS A 11 -17.99 -3.55 9.74
N PRO A 12 -19.09 -3.88 9.06
CA PRO A 12 -19.90 -5.05 9.43
C PRO A 12 -19.22 -6.38 9.12
N TYR A 13 -18.16 -6.41 8.29
CA TYR A 13 -17.51 -7.64 7.87
C TYR A 13 -16.26 -7.89 8.72
N GLN A 14 -16.38 -8.73 9.74
CA GLN A 14 -15.27 -9.12 10.61
C GLN A 14 -14.49 -10.30 10.04
N CYS A 15 -13.17 -10.30 10.24
CA CYS A 15 -12.32 -11.44 9.99
C CYS A 15 -12.42 -12.42 11.17
N ASN A 16 -12.55 -13.71 10.88
CA ASN A 16 -12.60 -14.76 11.90
C ASN A 16 -11.22 -15.26 12.34
N GLN A 17 -10.14 -14.80 11.69
CA GLN A 17 -8.76 -15.22 11.98
C GLN A 17 -7.91 -14.10 12.58
N CYS A 18 -8.45 -12.89 12.72
CA CYS A 18 -7.80 -11.75 13.40
C CYS A 18 -8.82 -10.65 13.69
N ASP A 19 -8.48 -9.68 14.53
CA ASP A 19 -9.40 -8.60 14.98
C ASP A 19 -9.71 -7.51 13.92
N LYS A 20 -9.47 -7.78 12.64
CA LYS A 20 -9.70 -6.82 11.56
C LYS A 20 -11.13 -6.88 11.05
N ALA A 21 -11.75 -5.73 10.91
CA ALA A 21 -13.06 -5.56 10.29
C ALA A 21 -13.02 -4.65 9.06
N PHE A 22 -13.92 -4.89 8.11
CA PHE A 22 -13.96 -4.24 6.80
C PHE A 22 -15.36 -3.71 6.50
N ALA A 23 -15.41 -2.61 5.74
CA ALA A 23 -16.66 -2.00 5.29
C ALA A 23 -17.30 -2.77 4.11
N GLN A 24 -16.51 -3.57 3.39
CA GLN A 24 -16.94 -4.28 2.19
C GLN A 24 -16.54 -5.77 2.25
N LYS A 25 -17.45 -6.65 1.83
CA LYS A 25 -17.24 -8.10 1.77
C LYS A 25 -16.05 -8.47 0.87
N GLY A 26 -15.91 -7.84 -0.29
CA GLY A 26 -14.79 -8.10 -1.21
C GLY A 26 -13.43 -7.81 -0.59
N THR A 27 -13.31 -6.75 0.22
CA THR A 27 -12.08 -6.43 0.96
C THR A 27 -11.79 -7.46 2.04
N LEU A 28 -12.81 -7.98 2.73
CA LEU A 28 -12.66 -9.09 3.67
C LEU A 28 -12.14 -10.35 2.95
N ILE A 29 -12.72 -10.73 1.81
CA ILE A 29 -12.29 -11.91 1.04
C ILE A 29 -10.82 -11.77 0.61
N ASN A 30 -10.45 -10.63 0.03
CA ASN A 30 -9.05 -10.36 -0.33
C ASN A 30 -8.12 -10.40 0.90
N HIS A 31 -8.59 -9.92 2.05
CA HIS A 31 -7.84 -10.00 3.29
C HIS A 31 -7.65 -11.45 3.76
N LEU A 32 -8.69 -12.30 3.69
CA LEU A 32 -8.62 -13.70 4.10
C LEU A 32 -7.57 -14.48 3.30
N ARG A 33 -7.34 -14.11 2.03
CA ARG A 33 -6.26 -14.70 1.21
C ARG A 33 -4.86 -14.53 1.80
N ARG A 34 -4.64 -13.51 2.64
CA ARG A 34 -3.38 -13.37 3.37
C ARG A 34 -3.18 -14.45 4.41
N HIS A 35 -4.26 -14.95 5.00
CA HIS A 35 -4.18 -16.02 5.99
C HIS A 35 -4.09 -17.39 5.33
N THR A 36 -4.83 -17.62 4.24
CA THR A 36 -4.80 -18.90 3.51
C THR A 36 -3.58 -19.04 2.60
N GLY A 37 -2.92 -17.93 2.25
CA GLY A 37 -1.83 -17.91 1.27
C GLY A 37 -2.30 -18.00 -0.19
N GLU A 38 -3.60 -18.00 -0.45
CA GLU A 38 -4.16 -18.10 -1.79
C GLU A 38 -3.75 -16.90 -2.67
N LYS A 39 -3.20 -17.20 -3.84
CA LYS A 39 -2.71 -16.20 -4.80
C LYS A 39 -3.26 -16.49 -6.20
N PRO A 40 -4.54 -16.16 -6.45
CA PRO A 40 -5.20 -16.54 -7.69
C PRO A 40 -4.74 -15.73 -8.91
N TYR A 41 -4.03 -14.62 -8.72
CA TYR A 41 -3.59 -13.75 -9.79
C TYR A 41 -2.12 -14.01 -10.14
N GLN A 42 -1.88 -14.82 -11.16
CA GLN A 42 -0.53 -15.15 -11.64
C GLN A 42 -0.04 -14.13 -12.66
N CYS A 43 1.25 -13.79 -12.60
CA CYS A 43 1.89 -13.00 -13.63
C CYS A 43 2.18 -13.89 -14.85
N SER A 44 1.88 -13.39 -16.05
CA SER A 44 2.17 -14.12 -17.29
C SER A 44 3.64 -14.04 -17.71
N GLN A 45 4.43 -13.15 -17.09
CA GLN A 45 5.82 -12.87 -17.44
C GLN A 45 6.82 -13.42 -16.42
N CYS A 46 6.36 -13.94 -15.28
CA CYS A 46 7.19 -14.61 -14.28
C CYS A 46 6.35 -15.45 -13.32
N ASP A 47 6.98 -16.29 -12.50
CA ASP A 47 6.30 -17.22 -11.58
C ASP A 47 5.66 -16.55 -10.35
N LYS A 48 5.58 -15.22 -10.32
CA LYS A 48 4.99 -14.50 -9.17
C LYS A 48 3.47 -14.51 -9.25
N ALA A 49 2.85 -14.77 -8.11
CA ALA A 49 1.40 -14.72 -7.94
C ALA A 49 1.01 -13.79 -6.78
N PHE A 50 -0.18 -13.20 -6.89
CA PHE A 50 -0.70 -12.16 -6.00
C PHE A 50 -2.09 -12.52 -5.47
N SER A 51 -2.42 -12.03 -4.28
CA SER A 51 -3.73 -12.22 -3.63
C SER A 51 -4.82 -11.31 -4.20
N CYS A 52 -4.42 -10.21 -4.86
CA CYS A 52 -5.32 -9.19 -5.41
C CYS A 52 -4.91 -8.82 -6.85
N ASN A 53 -5.90 -8.55 -7.71
CA ASN A 53 -5.66 -8.18 -9.11
C ASN A 53 -4.91 -6.83 -9.23
N SER A 54 -5.20 -5.87 -8.35
CA SER A 54 -4.50 -4.57 -8.31
C SER A 54 -3.00 -4.72 -8.11
N ASP A 55 -2.60 -5.70 -7.31
CA ASP A 55 -1.19 -5.94 -6.98
C ASP A 55 -0.49 -6.59 -8.17
N LEU A 56 -1.17 -7.48 -8.90
CA LEU A 56 -0.68 -8.03 -10.17
C LEU A 56 -0.49 -6.92 -11.22
N ILE A 57 -1.49 -6.07 -11.45
CA ILE A 57 -1.41 -4.97 -12.43
C ILE A 57 -0.25 -4.03 -12.07
N GLN A 58 -0.13 -3.68 -10.79
CA GLN A 58 0.97 -2.85 -10.33
C GLN A 58 2.33 -3.54 -10.52
N HIS A 59 2.40 -4.84 -10.23
CA HIS A 59 3.60 -5.62 -10.46
C HIS A 59 3.98 -5.69 -11.94
N GLN A 60 3.02 -5.83 -12.85
CA GLN A 60 3.31 -5.89 -14.29
C GLN A 60 4.06 -4.67 -14.83
N ARG A 61 3.98 -3.52 -14.15
CA ARG A 61 4.76 -2.33 -14.47
C ARG A 61 6.27 -2.53 -14.39
N ILE A 62 6.75 -3.51 -13.62
CA ILE A 62 8.19 -3.83 -13.60
C ILE A 62 8.65 -4.43 -14.93
N HIS A 63 7.75 -5.12 -15.64
CA HIS A 63 8.07 -5.76 -16.90
C HIS A 63 7.90 -4.78 -18.06
N THR A 64 6.84 -3.95 -18.02
CA THR A 64 6.60 -2.94 -19.07
C THR A 64 7.45 -1.69 -18.92
N GLY A 65 8.01 -1.45 -17.73
CA GLY A 65 8.71 -0.20 -17.41
C GLY A 65 7.80 1.01 -17.22
N GLU A 66 6.47 0.82 -17.17
CA GLU A 66 5.49 1.90 -17.04
C GLU A 66 5.68 2.69 -15.72
N LYS A 67 5.81 4.01 -15.83
CA LYS A 67 5.96 4.93 -14.69
C LYS A 67 4.93 6.06 -14.79
N PRO A 68 3.66 5.79 -14.45
CA PRO A 68 2.56 6.72 -14.71
C PRO A 68 2.53 7.92 -13.74
N TYR A 69 3.37 7.93 -12.70
CA TYR A 69 3.33 8.98 -11.69
C TYR A 69 4.53 9.90 -11.84
N GLN A 70 4.30 11.13 -12.29
CA GLN A 70 5.33 12.15 -12.47
C GLN A 70 5.32 13.15 -11.30
N CYS A 71 6.51 13.54 -10.86
CA CYS A 71 6.69 14.66 -9.95
C CYS A 71 6.60 15.97 -10.73
N ASN A 72 5.61 16.80 -10.41
CA ASN A 72 5.43 18.10 -11.05
C ASN A 72 6.52 19.12 -10.71
N HIS A 73 7.33 18.87 -9.67
CA HIS A 73 8.39 19.79 -9.26
C HIS A 73 9.71 19.56 -10.00
N CYS A 74 10.10 18.30 -10.23
CA CYS A 74 11.40 17.95 -10.81
C CYS A 74 11.31 17.06 -12.06
N GLY A 75 10.10 16.66 -12.48
CA GLY A 75 9.87 15.81 -13.65
C GLY A 75 10.17 14.32 -13.45
N GLN A 76 10.69 13.91 -12.28
CA GLN A 76 11.01 12.51 -12.02
C GLN A 76 9.76 11.62 -12.02
N VAL A 77 9.86 10.45 -12.66
CA VAL A 77 8.74 9.50 -12.83
C VAL A 77 8.87 8.25 -11.97
N PHE A 78 7.73 7.72 -11.52
CA PHE A 78 7.62 6.59 -10.59
C PHE A 78 6.55 5.59 -11.05
N SER A 79 6.78 4.30 -10.79
CA SER A 79 5.82 3.21 -11.06
C SER A 79 4.72 3.09 -9.99
N HIS A 80 4.96 3.65 -8.79
CA HIS A 80 4.04 3.61 -7.65
C HIS A 80 3.73 5.01 -7.10
N ARG A 81 2.46 5.26 -6.78
CA ARG A 81 1.99 6.53 -6.19
C ARG A 81 2.63 6.81 -4.83
N GLY A 82 2.84 5.77 -4.01
CA GLY A 82 3.48 5.90 -2.70
C GLY A 82 4.92 6.43 -2.83
N SER A 83 5.67 5.92 -3.79
CA SER A 83 7.04 6.38 -4.09
C SER A 83 7.06 7.85 -4.52
N LEU A 84 6.14 8.26 -5.40
CA LEU A 84 5.99 9.67 -5.75
C LEU A 84 5.69 10.53 -4.52
N LYS A 85 4.76 10.11 -3.66
CA LYS A 85 4.39 10.87 -2.46
C LYS A 85 5.58 11.08 -1.54
N THR A 86 6.33 10.02 -1.22
CA THR A 86 7.46 10.17 -0.30
C THR A 86 8.60 10.98 -0.91
N HIS A 87 8.80 10.88 -2.24
CA HIS A 87 9.69 11.77 -2.96
C HIS A 87 9.25 13.25 -2.87
N GLN A 88 7.95 13.54 -2.99
CA GLN A 88 7.42 14.90 -2.81
C GLN A 88 7.56 15.40 -1.36
N ASP A 89 7.40 14.52 -0.38
CA ASP A 89 7.63 14.86 1.03
C ASP A 89 9.09 15.32 1.25
N ALA A 90 10.05 14.73 0.53
CA ALA A 90 11.45 15.17 0.58
C ALA A 90 11.66 16.59 0.01
N HIS A 91 10.93 16.99 -1.05
CA HIS A 91 10.99 18.36 -1.57
C HIS A 91 10.43 19.39 -0.57
N THR A 92 9.39 19.03 0.17
CA THR A 92 8.74 19.93 1.14
C THR A 92 9.38 19.88 2.53
N GLY A 93 10.37 19.01 2.74
CA GLY A 93 10.95 18.77 4.06
C GLY A 93 10.00 18.10 5.04
N LYS A 94 8.85 17.57 4.59
CA LYS A 94 7.90 16.86 5.46
C LYS A 94 8.53 15.58 5.99
N LYS A 95 8.50 15.43 7.31
CA LYS A 95 8.99 14.25 8.03
C LYS A 95 7.86 13.68 8.88
N PRO A 96 6.91 12.94 8.28
CA PRO A 96 5.70 12.51 8.97
C PRO A 96 5.94 11.39 9.98
N TYR A 97 7.15 10.82 10.06
CA TYR A 97 7.47 9.71 10.93
C TYR A 97 8.33 10.19 12.09
N GLN A 98 7.69 10.54 13.20
CA GLN A 98 8.35 10.96 14.44
C GLN A 98 8.78 9.74 15.27
N CYS A 99 9.96 9.84 15.90
CA CYS A 99 10.40 8.89 16.92
C CYS A 99 9.72 9.21 18.25
N ASN A 100 9.17 8.20 18.93
CA ASN A 100 8.54 8.39 20.24
C ASN A 100 9.55 8.33 21.40
N GLN A 101 10.83 8.06 21.12
CA GLN A 101 11.90 7.95 22.11
C GLN A 101 12.90 9.12 22.03
N CYS A 102 12.83 9.96 20.99
CA CYS A 102 13.63 11.17 20.84
C CYS A 102 12.99 12.13 19.83
N ASP A 103 13.45 13.38 19.76
CA ASP A 103 12.89 14.43 18.88
C ASP A 103 13.32 14.31 17.40
N LYS A 104 13.61 13.10 16.92
CA LYS A 104 14.01 12.86 15.53
C LYS A 104 12.81 12.49 14.67
N ASP A 105 12.66 13.22 13.58
CA ASP A 105 11.67 12.93 12.55
C ASP A 105 12.32 12.39 11.27
N PHE A 106 11.59 11.54 10.55
CA PHE A 106 12.04 10.86 9.34
C PHE A 106 11.03 11.04 8.20
N THR A 107 11.55 11.14 6.97
CA THR A 107 10.73 11.18 5.74
C THR A 107 10.23 9.78 5.34
N HIS A 108 10.96 8.72 5.71
CA HIS A 108 10.60 7.33 5.42
C HIS A 108 10.36 6.54 6.71
N LYS A 109 9.31 5.71 6.73
CA LYS A 109 9.03 4.79 7.84
C LYS A 109 10.18 3.79 8.07
N SER A 110 10.81 3.30 7.01
CA SER A 110 11.95 2.38 7.10
C SER A 110 13.11 2.99 7.89
N ASN A 111 13.36 4.29 7.71
CA ASN A 111 14.44 4.98 8.42
C ASN A 111 14.13 5.10 9.91
N LEU A 112 12.87 5.37 10.27
CA LEU A 112 12.42 5.33 11.67
C LEU A 112 12.60 3.91 12.25
N ILE A 113 12.18 2.87 11.54
CA ILE A 113 12.32 1.48 12.02
C ILE A 113 13.80 1.12 12.23
N SER A 114 14.68 1.47 11.29
CA SER A 114 16.12 1.21 11.42
C SER A 114 16.74 2.02 12.56
N HIS A 115 16.22 3.22 12.86
CA HIS A 115 16.66 4.03 13.99
C HIS A 115 16.24 3.44 15.35
N LEU A 116 15.11 2.74 15.41
CA LEU A 116 14.56 2.11 16.62
C LEU A 116 15.14 0.72 16.93
N ARG A 117 15.96 0.16 16.04
CA ARG A 117 16.69 -1.11 16.26
C ARG A 117 17.99 -0.83 16.99
#